data_AF-A0A2V7N4Z3-F1
#
_entry.id   AF-A0A2V7N4Z3-F1
#
_cell.length_a   1.000
_cell.length_b   1.000
_cell.length_c   1.000
_cell.angle_alpha   90.00
_cell.angle_beta   90.00
_cell.angle_gamma   90.00
#
_symmetry.space_group_name_H-M   'P 1'
#
loop_
_entity.id
_entity.type
_entity.pdbx_description
1 polymer ?
#
loop_
_entity_poly.entity_id
_entity_poly.type
_entity_poly.pdbx_seq_one_letter_code
_entity_poly.pdbx_strand_id
1 'polypeptide(L)'
;MTHVVSESVAPLNPELLFKTLARHQVEFVLIGALAARLQGFPRFTRDADITPARDATNLLHLAAALRELDARIYTEPILEGLPFDCSPQMLGRADSWNLITK
;
A
#
# COMPACT_ATOMS: atom_id res chain seq x y z
N MET A 1 2.66 33.19 15.71
CA MET A 1 1.69 32.42 14.90
C MET A 1 2.49 31.38 14.15
N THR A 2 2.78 30.26 14.82
CA THR A 2 3.63 29.21 14.30
C THR A 2 2.80 28.43 13.28
N HIS A 3 3.14 28.53 12.00
CA HIS A 3 2.60 27.63 11.00
C HIS A 3 3.10 26.23 11.34
N VAL A 4 2.24 25.42 11.99
CA VAL A 4 2.42 23.97 11.99
C VAL A 4 2.21 23.57 10.54
N VAL A 5 3.28 23.19 9.86
CA VAL A 5 3.20 22.53 8.57
C VAL A 5 2.38 21.27 8.84
N SER A 6 1.16 21.21 8.32
CA SER A 6 0.39 19.98 8.27
C SER A 6 1.24 18.98 7.48
N GLU A 7 1.80 17.99 8.17
CA GLU A 7 2.49 16.88 7.52
C GLU A 7 1.46 16.12 6.69
N SER A 8 1.38 16.40 5.40
CA SER A 8 0.52 15.65 4.49
C SER A 8 1.10 14.26 4.29
N VAL A 9 0.26 13.23 4.21
CA VAL A 9 0.65 11.87 3.76
C VAL A 9 1.51 11.99 2.50
N ALA A 10 2.64 11.27 2.49
CA ALA A 10 3.55 11.27 1.35
C ALA A 10 2.81 10.96 0.04
N PRO A 11 3.10 11.67 -1.07
CA PRO A 11 2.49 11.37 -2.35
C PRO A 11 2.77 9.92 -2.78
N LEU A 12 1.81 9.28 -3.45
CA LEU A 12 2.02 7.96 -4.05
C LEU A 12 3.23 7.99 -4.98
N ASN A 13 4.19 7.11 -4.72
CA ASN A 13 5.27 6.77 -5.63
C ASN A 13 4.97 5.41 -6.30
N PRO A 14 4.25 5.39 -7.44
CA PRO A 14 3.80 4.14 -8.06
C PRO A 14 4.98 3.32 -8.59
N GLU A 15 6.05 3.98 -9.05
CA GLU A 15 7.23 3.28 -9.54
C GLU A 15 7.92 2.50 -8.42
N LEU A 16 8.16 3.13 -7.26
CA LEU A 16 8.74 2.45 -6.10
C LEU A 16 7.84 1.30 -5.63
N LEU A 17 6.54 1.56 -5.48
CA LEU A 17 5.57 0.56 -5.02
C LEU A 17 5.58 -0.68 -5.92
N PHE A 18 5.35 -0.51 -7.22
CA PHE A 18 5.22 -1.67 -8.12
C PHE A 18 6.56 -2.34 -8.42
N LYS A 19 7.69 -1.61 -8.44
CA LYS A 19 9.02 -2.25 -8.54
C LYS A 19 9.34 -3.10 -7.33
N THR A 20 8.97 -2.65 -6.12
CA THR A 20 9.19 -3.44 -4.89
C THR A 20 8.30 -4.66 -4.87
N LEU A 21 7.00 -4.53 -5.17
CA LEU A 21 6.09 -5.69 -5.29
C LEU A 21 6.60 -6.71 -6.33
N ALA A 22 7.04 -6.23 -7.50
CA ALA A 22 7.57 -7.10 -8.56
C ALA A 22 8.87 -7.80 -8.15
N ARG A 23 9.80 -7.09 -7.49
CA ARG A 23 11.07 -7.67 -7.01
C ARG A 23 10.86 -8.76 -5.95
N HIS A 24 9.85 -8.60 -5.10
CA HIS A 24 9.45 -9.63 -4.13
C HIS A 24 8.56 -10.72 -4.73
N GLN A 25 8.27 -10.66 -6.04
CA GLN A 25 7.43 -11.65 -6.73
C GLN A 25 6.02 -11.77 -6.13
N VAL A 26 5.43 -10.64 -5.75
CA VAL A 26 4.03 -10.60 -5.31
C VAL A 26 3.12 -10.79 -6.51
N GLU A 27 2.27 -11.81 -6.46
CA GLU A 27 1.16 -12.04 -7.37
C GLU A 27 -0.05 -11.22 -6.91
N PHE A 28 -0.43 -10.22 -7.71
CA PHE A 28 -1.56 -9.34 -7.41
C PHE A 28 -2.22 -8.82 -8.69
N VAL A 29 -3.46 -8.39 -8.55
CA VAL A 29 -4.15 -7.58 -9.56
C VAL A 29 -4.24 -6.15 -9.07
N LEU A 30 -3.84 -5.19 -9.90
CA LEU A 30 -4.10 -3.78 -9.67
C LEU A 30 -5.57 -3.49 -9.98
N ILE A 31 -6.28 -2.92 -9.01
CA ILE A 31 -7.70 -2.55 -9.12
C ILE A 31 -7.87 -1.04 -8.87
N GLY A 32 -9.11 -0.58 -8.76
CA GLY A 32 -9.43 0.78 -8.32
C GLY A 32 -9.10 1.87 -9.35
N ALA A 33 -9.01 3.10 -8.86
CA ALA A 33 -8.88 4.29 -9.70
C ALA A 33 -7.56 4.31 -10.48
N LEU A 34 -6.47 3.80 -9.91
CA LEU A 34 -5.19 3.74 -10.61
C LEU A 34 -5.24 2.75 -11.79
N ALA A 35 -5.86 1.58 -11.62
CA ALA A 35 -6.10 0.65 -12.73
C ALA A 35 -6.92 1.31 -13.85
N ALA A 36 -8.01 2.00 -13.49
CA ALA A 36 -8.86 2.69 -14.45
C ALA A 36 -8.09 3.80 -15.20
N ARG A 37 -7.22 4.55 -14.50
CA ARG A 37 -6.38 5.58 -15.13
C ARG A 37 -5.45 5.01 -16.19
N LEU A 38 -4.82 3.86 -15.93
CA LEU A 38 -3.98 3.19 -16.92
C LEU A 38 -4.76 2.77 -18.18
N GLN A 39 -6.09 2.67 -18.08
CA GLN A 39 -7.02 2.39 -19.18
C GLN A 39 -7.67 3.66 -19.77
N GLY A 40 -7.20 4.85 -19.42
CA GLY A 40 -7.67 6.12 -19.99
C GLY A 40 -8.72 6.86 -19.15
N PHE A 41 -9.03 6.43 -17.92
CA PHE A 41 -9.91 7.20 -17.03
C PHE A 41 -9.29 8.55 -16.64
N PRO A 42 -9.99 9.69 -16.77
CA PRO A 42 -9.35 11.01 -16.74
C PRO A 42 -9.05 11.56 -15.34
N ARG A 43 -9.61 10.99 -14.26
CA ARG A 43 -9.47 11.56 -12.90
C ARG A 43 -8.22 11.05 -12.17
N PHE A 44 -7.49 11.94 -11.50
CA PHE A 44 -6.31 11.58 -10.71
C PHE A 44 -6.70 10.83 -9.44
N THR A 45 -5.80 9.97 -8.97
CA THR A 45 -5.87 9.35 -7.64
C THR A 45 -4.54 9.50 -6.92
N ARG A 46 -4.54 9.32 -5.59
CA ARG A 46 -3.37 9.45 -4.71
C ARG A 46 -2.99 8.14 -4.04
N ASP A 47 -3.59 7.04 -4.47
CA ASP A 47 -3.43 5.70 -3.91
C ASP A 47 -3.38 4.64 -5.01
N ALA A 48 -3.05 3.42 -4.61
CA ALA A 48 -3.07 2.24 -5.44
C ALA A 48 -3.74 1.12 -4.64
N ASP A 49 -4.73 0.46 -5.24
CA ASP A 49 -5.43 -0.67 -4.65
C ASP A 49 -4.98 -1.95 -5.33
N ILE A 50 -4.53 -2.95 -4.56
CA ILE A 50 -4.16 -4.26 -5.10
C ILE A 50 -4.98 -5.36 -4.44
N THR A 51 -5.31 -6.40 -5.20
CA THR A 51 -5.83 -7.66 -4.67
C THR A 51 -4.76 -8.75 -4.84
N PRO A 52 -4.02 -9.10 -3.77
CA PRO A 52 -3.02 -10.16 -3.83
C PRO A 52 -3.68 -11.55 -3.80
N ALA A 53 -3.05 -12.55 -4.41
CA ALA A 53 -3.40 -13.95 -4.14
C ALA A 53 -3.23 -14.26 -2.65
N ARG A 54 -4.13 -15.06 -2.07
CA ARG A 54 -4.17 -15.32 -0.61
C ARG A 54 -3.48 -16.62 -0.18
N ASP A 55 -2.82 -17.32 -1.11
CA ASP A 55 -2.05 -18.50 -0.74
C ASP A 55 -0.86 -18.11 0.15
N ALA A 56 -0.37 -19.08 0.91
CA ALA A 56 0.64 -18.84 1.94
C ALA A 56 1.95 -18.28 1.36
N THR A 57 2.35 -18.72 0.16
CA THR A 57 3.59 -18.27 -0.49
C THR A 57 3.46 -16.80 -0.89
N ASN A 58 2.36 -16.42 -1.53
CA ASN A 58 2.18 -15.04 -1.95
C ASN A 58 2.03 -14.07 -0.76
N LEU A 59 1.40 -14.51 0.34
CA LEU A 59 1.34 -13.69 1.57
C LEU A 59 2.71 -13.52 2.23
N LEU A 60 3.65 -14.46 2.08
CA LEU A 60 5.05 -14.29 2.50
C LEU A 60 5.75 -13.23 1.67
N HIS A 61 5.58 -13.26 0.33
CA HIS A 61 6.12 -12.27 -0.58
C HIS A 61 5.56 -10.87 -0.30
N LEU A 62 4.24 -10.76 -0.15
CA LEU A 62 3.57 -9.51 0.18
C LEU A 62 4.07 -8.94 1.51
N ALA A 63 4.19 -9.78 2.53
CA ALA A 63 4.71 -9.38 3.83
C ALA A 63 6.15 -8.86 3.75
N ALA A 64 7.01 -9.48 2.94
CA ALA A 64 8.38 -9.01 2.72
C ALA A 64 8.42 -7.65 2.00
N ALA A 65 7.61 -7.48 0.95
CA ALA A 65 7.50 -6.24 0.21
C ALA A 65 6.98 -5.07 1.08
N LEU A 66 5.91 -5.31 1.84
CA LEU A 66 5.33 -4.31 2.73
C LEU A 66 6.30 -3.88 3.85
N ARG A 67 7.11 -4.80 4.39
CA ARG A 67 8.16 -4.43 5.36
C ARG A 67 9.25 -3.56 4.73
N GLU A 68 9.66 -3.85 3.49
CA GLU A 68 10.63 -3.01 2.79
C GLU A 68 10.09 -1.60 2.50
N LEU A 69 8.79 -1.49 2.24
CA LEU A 69 8.09 -0.22 2.02
C LEU A 69 7.76 0.56 3.32
N ASP A 70 8.25 0.12 4.49
CA ASP A 70 7.85 0.61 5.84
C ASP A 70 6.32 0.78 5.97
N ALA A 71 5.56 -0.22 5.51
CA ALA A 71 4.11 -0.14 5.49
C ALA A 71 3.54 0.02 6.90
N ARG A 72 2.57 0.92 7.04
CA ARG A 72 1.88 1.24 8.30
C ARG A 72 0.38 1.34 8.08
N ILE A 73 -0.42 1.05 9.09
CA ILE A 73 -1.87 1.23 9.02
C ILE A 73 -2.16 2.73 8.90
N TYR A 74 -2.89 3.11 7.85
CA TYR A 74 -3.39 4.45 7.70
C TYR A 74 -4.53 4.71 8.68
N THR A 75 -4.45 5.82 9.41
CA THR A 75 -5.57 6.36 10.18
C THR A 75 -5.59 7.88 10.01
N GLU A 76 -6.74 8.48 9.79
CA GLU A 76 -6.87 9.93 9.61
C GLU A 76 -6.23 10.77 10.74
N PRO A 77 -6.31 10.36 12.04
CA PRO A 77 -5.69 11.12 13.12
C PRO A 77 -4.16 11.01 13.21
N ILE A 78 -3.54 10.02 12.55
CA ILE A 78 -2.11 9.71 12.65
C ILE A 78 -1.55 9.52 11.24
N LEU A 79 -1.08 10.62 10.66
CA LEU A 79 -0.67 10.66 9.25
C LEU A 79 0.64 9.90 8.99
N GLU A 80 1.47 9.70 10.02
CA GLU A 80 2.66 8.85 9.97
C GLU A 80 2.35 7.35 10.06
N GLY A 81 1.08 6.99 10.29
CA GLY A 81 0.57 5.63 10.33
C GLY A 81 0.95 4.84 11.59
N LEU A 82 0.12 3.86 11.92
CA LEU A 82 0.33 2.97 13.06
C LEU A 82 1.19 1.76 12.67
N PRO A 83 2.15 1.35 13.52
CA PRO A 83 2.83 0.08 13.32
C PRO A 83 1.82 -1.07 13.42
N PHE A 84 2.02 -2.11 12.62
CA PHE A 84 1.20 -3.31 12.68
C PHE A 84 2.03 -4.56 12.45
N ASP A 85 1.52 -5.69 12.91
CA ASP A 85 2.12 -6.98 12.59
C ASP A 85 1.83 -7.31 11.11
N CYS A 86 2.83 -7.07 10.25
CA CYS A 86 2.80 -7.41 8.84
C CYS A 86 3.21 -8.88 8.60
N SER A 87 2.77 -9.79 9.45
CA SER A 87 2.92 -11.23 9.24
C SER A 87 1.93 -11.73 8.18
N PRO A 88 2.26 -12.79 7.41
CA PRO A 88 1.32 -13.42 6.48
C PRO A 88 0.00 -13.81 7.14
N GLN A 89 0.07 -14.27 8.40
CA GLN A 89 -1.10 -14.67 9.18
C GLN A 89 -2.01 -13.48 9.49
N MET A 90 -1.45 -12.30 9.80
CA MET A 90 -2.26 -11.10 9.98
C MET A 90 -2.83 -10.62 8.66
N LEU A 91 -2.02 -10.52 7.61
CA LEU A 91 -2.48 -10.06 6.30
C LEU A 91 -3.66 -10.90 5.77
N GLY A 92 -3.65 -12.21 6.02
CA GLY A 92 -4.73 -13.12 5.68
C GLY A 92 -6.00 -13.03 6.54
N ARG A 93 -6.02 -12.25 7.63
CA ARG A 93 -7.19 -12.16 8.54
C ARG A 93 -8.20 -11.07 8.19
N ALA A 94 -7.84 -10.12 7.34
CA ALA A 94 -8.73 -9.05 6.91
C ALA A 94 -8.98 -9.13 5.41
N ASP A 95 -10.14 -8.63 4.99
CA ASP A 95 -10.50 -8.52 3.58
C ASP A 95 -9.88 -7.27 2.93
N SER A 96 -9.54 -6.25 3.73
CA SER A 96 -8.94 -5.00 3.26
C SER A 96 -7.94 -4.42 4.26
N TRP A 97 -6.85 -3.86 3.74
CA TRP A 97 -5.86 -3.10 4.51
C TRP A 97 -5.71 -1.71 3.89
N ASN A 98 -5.86 -0.67 4.70
CA ASN A 98 -5.54 0.70 4.30
C ASN A 98 -4.16 1.04 4.87
N LEU A 99 -3.18 1.20 3.99
CA LEU A 99 -1.78 1.33 4.36
C LEU A 99 -1.18 2.60 3.77
N ILE A 100 -0.20 3.16 4.48
CA ILE A 100 0.78 4.09 3.92
C ILE A 100 2.12 3.40 3.80
N THR A 101 2.96 3.89 2.88
CA THR A 101 4.33 3.41 2.61
C THR A 101 5.28 4.60 2.53
N LYS A 102 6.59 4.35 2.66
CA LYS A 102 7.64 5.39 2.55
C LYS A 102 8.60 5.13 1.41
#